data_AF-A0A417Y578-F1
#
_entry.id   AF-A0A417Y578-F1
#
_cell.length_a   1.000
_cell.length_b   1.000
_cell.length_c   1.000
_cell.angle_alpha   90.00
_cell.angle_beta   90.00
_cell.angle_gamma   90.00
#
_symmetry.space_group_name_H-M   'P 1'
#
loop_
_entity.id
_entity.type
_entity.pdbx_description
1 polymer ?
#
loop_
_entity_poly.entity_id
_entity_poly.type
_entity_poly.pdbx_seq_one_letter_code
_entity_poly.pdbx_strand_id
1 'polypeptide(L)'
;MSRVPQEWGKNPSFFFGNRESFKDMATDDVFPRWLRVTFAAYAHFGANGHATFRQKRLAWLLGEKVGEVMIPTSRQRVREAIDGAVDRGLLMPESKALCLVLPSAVVAFGVGKEGAACPRHPARRNGQTVSPTSETTRFQPVVSTPKERQNRVVSGSAPLFSLTTPTGDDRDSADPDERTA
;
A
#
# COMPACT_ATOMS: atom_id res chain seq x y z
N MET A 1 -17.36 11.01 -20.78
CA MET A 1 -17.24 9.76 -19.98
C MET A 1 -16.41 8.77 -20.79
N SER A 2 -15.10 8.67 -20.51
CA SER A 2 -14.20 7.76 -21.22
C SER A 2 -14.54 6.30 -20.86
N ARG A 3 -14.91 5.49 -21.87
CA ARG A 3 -15.11 4.04 -21.70
C ARG A 3 -13.74 3.41 -21.42
N VAL A 4 -13.52 2.99 -20.19
CA VAL A 4 -12.35 2.17 -19.84
C VAL A 4 -12.52 0.84 -20.59
N PRO A 5 -11.54 0.39 -21.40
CA PRO A 5 -11.64 -0.84 -22.15
C PRO A 5 -11.92 -2.04 -21.22
N GLN A 6 -12.87 -2.90 -21.59
CA GLN A 6 -13.32 -4.04 -20.76
C GLN A 6 -12.29 -5.18 -20.70
N GLU A 7 -11.16 -5.02 -21.39
CA GLU A 7 -10.12 -6.04 -21.60
C GLU A 7 -8.95 -5.99 -20.60
N TRP A 8 -8.99 -5.05 -19.64
CA TRP A 8 -7.92 -4.88 -18.64
C TRP A 8 -7.77 -6.07 -17.69
N GLY A 9 -8.85 -6.83 -17.44
CA GLY A 9 -8.79 -8.05 -16.62
C GLY A 9 -8.21 -9.28 -17.33
N LYS A 10 -7.99 -9.22 -18.65
CA LYS A 10 -7.57 -10.38 -19.45
C LYS A 10 -6.11 -10.37 -19.86
N ASN A 11 -5.43 -9.23 -19.75
CA ASN A 11 -4.04 -9.09 -20.18
C ASN A 11 -3.13 -8.91 -18.95
N PRO A 12 -2.41 -9.95 -18.51
CA PRO A 12 -1.58 -9.88 -17.30
C PRO A 12 -0.40 -8.91 -17.44
N SER A 13 -0.07 -8.50 -18.68
CA SER A 13 1.04 -7.61 -19.02
C SER A 13 0.92 -6.21 -18.42
N PHE A 14 -0.30 -5.78 -18.05
CA PHE A 14 -0.50 -4.48 -17.40
C PHE A 14 0.12 -4.43 -15.99
N PHE A 15 0.44 -5.57 -15.38
CA PHE A 15 0.83 -5.66 -13.97
C PHE A 15 2.34 -5.78 -13.71
N PHE A 16 3.20 -5.58 -14.72
CA PHE A 16 4.67 -5.62 -14.53
C PHE A 16 5.26 -4.40 -13.81
N GLY A 17 4.44 -3.61 -13.11
CA GLY A 17 4.90 -2.52 -12.25
C GLY A 17 5.61 -3.05 -10.99
N ASN A 18 6.59 -2.30 -10.50
CA ASN A 18 7.14 -2.56 -9.17
C ASN A 18 6.15 -2.06 -8.08
N ARG A 19 6.30 -2.55 -6.84
CA ARG A 19 5.43 -2.17 -5.73
C ARG A 19 5.40 -0.67 -5.45
N GLU A 20 6.49 0.04 -5.71
CA GLU A 20 6.59 1.47 -5.45
C GLU A 20 5.75 2.26 -6.45
N SER A 21 5.84 1.93 -7.74
CA SER A 21 5.00 2.51 -8.79
C SER A 21 3.51 2.32 -8.49
N PHE A 22 3.11 1.17 -7.93
CA PHE A 22 1.72 0.97 -7.51
C PHE A 22 1.31 1.83 -6.31
N LYS A 23 2.22 2.16 -5.39
CA LYS A 23 1.91 3.11 -4.30
C LYS A 23 1.70 4.50 -4.86
N ASP A 24 2.57 4.94 -5.77
CA ASP A 24 2.49 6.26 -6.40
C ASP A 24 1.17 6.40 -7.17
N MET A 25 0.85 5.43 -8.03
CA MET A 25 -0.40 5.40 -8.77
C MET A 25 -1.66 5.27 -7.88
N ALA A 26 -1.54 4.67 -6.70
CA ALA A 26 -2.65 4.62 -5.74
C ALA A 26 -2.97 5.99 -5.13
N THR A 27 -1.96 6.87 -5.03
CA THR A 27 -2.11 8.23 -4.51
C THR A 27 -2.46 9.27 -5.57
N ASP A 28 -2.16 8.99 -6.84
CA ASP A 28 -2.43 9.88 -7.97
C ASP A 28 -3.95 10.03 -8.22
N ASP A 29 -4.43 11.27 -8.24
CA ASP A 29 -5.84 11.63 -8.40
C ASP A 29 -6.32 11.65 -9.86
N VAL A 30 -5.41 11.57 -10.82
CA VAL A 30 -5.71 11.37 -12.25
C VAL A 30 -6.45 10.05 -12.45
N PHE A 31 -6.15 9.04 -11.64
CA PHE A 31 -6.80 7.74 -11.74
C PHE A 31 -8.15 7.71 -11.00
N PRO A 32 -9.16 7.02 -11.57
CA PRO A 32 -10.42 6.85 -10.89
C PRO A 32 -10.23 6.03 -9.61
N ARG A 33 -11.06 6.30 -8.59
CA ARG A 33 -10.93 5.68 -7.25
C ARG A 33 -10.86 4.15 -7.26
N TRP A 34 -11.64 3.48 -8.12
CA TRP A 34 -11.61 2.01 -8.22
C TRP A 34 -10.23 1.49 -8.67
N LEU A 35 -9.54 2.22 -9.54
CA LEU A 35 -8.23 1.85 -10.03
C LEU A 35 -7.16 2.15 -8.97
N ARG A 36 -7.27 3.27 -8.26
CA ARG A 36 -6.42 3.60 -7.12
C ARG A 36 -6.51 2.55 -6.00
N VAL A 37 -7.71 2.07 -5.68
CA VAL A 37 -7.91 0.94 -4.75
C VAL A 37 -7.22 -0.33 -5.25
N THR A 38 -7.33 -0.59 -6.55
CA THR A 38 -6.67 -1.73 -7.19
C THR A 38 -5.16 -1.60 -7.00
N PHE A 39 -4.54 -0.49 -7.40
CA PHE A 39 -3.11 -0.25 -7.22
C PHE A 39 -2.67 -0.36 -5.75
N ALA A 40 -3.47 0.14 -4.81
CA ALA A 40 -3.19 -0.06 -3.39
C ALA A 40 -3.15 -1.55 -3.02
N ALA A 41 -4.04 -2.39 -3.57
CA ALA A 41 -3.99 -3.84 -3.37
C ALA A 41 -2.70 -4.45 -3.94
N TYR A 42 -2.32 -4.09 -5.18
CA TYR A 42 -1.08 -4.55 -5.83
C TYR A 42 0.20 -4.10 -5.11
N ALA A 43 0.19 -2.93 -4.46
CA ALA A 43 1.31 -2.47 -3.65
C ALA A 43 1.49 -3.26 -2.35
N HIS A 44 0.40 -3.81 -1.79
CA HIS A 44 0.35 -4.33 -0.43
C HIS A 44 0.00 -5.83 -0.30
N PHE A 45 -0.22 -6.56 -1.39
CA PHE A 45 -0.60 -7.97 -1.31
C PHE A 45 0.54 -8.88 -0.83
N GLY A 46 0.17 -9.87 -0.02
CA GLY A 46 1.04 -11.00 0.32
C GLY A 46 0.92 -12.14 -0.69
N ALA A 47 1.77 -13.17 -0.54
CA ALA A 47 1.71 -14.40 -1.34
C ALA A 47 0.36 -15.15 -1.21
N ASN A 48 -0.42 -14.86 -0.16
CA ASN A 48 -1.77 -15.38 0.00
C ASN A 48 -2.83 -14.60 -0.79
N GLY A 49 -2.44 -13.59 -1.58
CA GLY A 49 -3.35 -12.78 -2.39
C GLY A 49 -4.17 -11.76 -1.60
N HIS A 50 -3.89 -11.58 -0.30
CA HIS A 50 -4.56 -10.62 0.54
C HIS A 50 -3.70 -9.37 0.75
N ALA A 51 -4.28 -8.20 0.50
CA ALA A 51 -3.71 -6.90 0.87
C ALA A 51 -4.45 -6.36 2.09
N THR A 52 -3.81 -6.39 3.26
CA THR A 52 -4.43 -5.95 4.52
C THR A 52 -4.17 -4.48 4.81
N PHE A 53 -5.20 -3.76 5.25
CA PHE A 53 -5.12 -2.33 5.57
C PHE A 53 -5.51 -2.05 7.02
N ARG A 54 -4.97 -0.95 7.56
CA ARG A 54 -5.44 -0.38 8.84
C ARG A 54 -6.78 0.32 8.64
N GLN A 55 -7.55 0.47 9.72
CA GLN A 55 -8.81 1.23 9.69
C GLN A 55 -8.57 2.64 9.13
N LYS A 56 -9.51 3.10 8.29
CA LYS A 56 -9.45 4.40 7.59
C LYS A 56 -8.28 4.59 6.62
N ARG A 57 -7.34 3.65 6.45
CA ARG A 57 -6.20 3.84 5.53
C ARG A 57 -6.63 4.05 4.08
N LEU A 58 -7.60 3.26 3.60
CA LEU A 58 -8.17 3.47 2.27
C LEU A 58 -8.94 4.79 2.15
N ALA A 59 -9.56 5.25 3.25
CA ALA A 59 -10.26 6.53 3.25
C ALA A 59 -9.29 7.71 3.05
N TRP A 60 -8.12 7.65 3.69
CA TRP A 60 -7.04 8.61 3.48
C TRP A 60 -6.41 8.49 2.09
N LEU A 61 -6.19 7.25 1.62
CA LEU A 61 -5.57 7.01 0.31
C LEU A 61 -6.43 7.52 -0.85
N LEU A 62 -7.76 7.42 -0.75
CA LEU A 62 -8.72 7.89 -1.76
C LEU A 62 -9.29 9.29 -1.47
N GLY A 63 -8.71 9.98 -0.49
CA GLY A 63 -9.12 11.33 -0.15
C GLY A 63 -8.76 12.34 -1.24
N GLU A 64 -9.25 13.55 -1.04
CA GLU A 64 -9.04 14.68 -1.95
C GLU A 64 -8.18 15.73 -1.23
N LYS A 65 -7.19 16.29 -1.95
CA LYS A 65 -6.38 17.39 -1.43
C LYS A 65 -7.13 18.71 -1.67
N VAL A 66 -7.44 19.45 -0.60
CA VAL A 66 -8.06 20.78 -0.67
C VAL A 66 -7.06 21.78 -0.10
N GLY A 67 -6.33 22.45 -0.99
CA GLY A 67 -5.17 23.27 -0.62
C GLY A 67 -4.05 22.39 -0.05
N GLU A 68 -3.65 22.63 1.21
CA GLU A 68 -2.66 21.81 1.93
C GLU A 68 -3.28 20.73 2.81
N VAL A 69 -4.60 20.67 2.92
CA VAL A 69 -5.29 19.73 3.80
C VAL A 69 -5.74 18.51 3.00
N MET A 70 -5.41 17.31 3.48
CA MET A 70 -5.94 16.07 2.95
C MET A 70 -7.25 15.73 3.65
N ILE A 71 -8.36 15.63 2.90
CA ILE A 71 -9.68 15.27 3.43
C ILE A 71 -9.97 13.79 3.14
N PRO A 72 -10.11 12.93 4.17
CA PRO A 72 -10.40 11.51 3.96
C PRO A 72 -11.76 11.31 3.31
N THR A 73 -11.83 10.39 2.36
CA THR A 73 -13.09 10.09 1.69
C THR A 73 -14.05 9.33 2.61
N SER A 74 -15.35 9.40 2.31
CA SER A 74 -16.37 8.73 3.11
C SER A 74 -16.27 7.21 3.00
N ARG A 75 -16.73 6.49 4.03
CA ARG A 75 -16.78 5.01 4.00
C ARG A 75 -17.60 4.49 2.81
N GLN A 76 -18.65 5.22 2.42
CA GLN A 76 -19.47 4.88 1.27
C GLN A 76 -18.67 4.96 -0.04
N ARG A 77 -17.91 6.04 -0.26
CA ARG A 77 -17.05 6.17 -1.46
C ARG A 77 -15.94 5.12 -1.51
N VAL A 78 -15.38 4.73 -0.36
CA VAL A 78 -14.43 3.59 -0.30
C VAL A 78 -15.11 2.31 -0.78
N ARG A 79 -16.34 2.05 -0.33
CA ARG A 79 -17.10 0.86 -0.74
C ARG A 79 -17.40 0.89 -2.24
N GLU A 80 -17.90 2.00 -2.77
CA GLU A 80 -18.18 2.17 -4.20
C GLU A 80 -16.92 1.95 -5.06
N ALA A 81 -15.75 2.40 -4.58
CA ALA A 81 -14.49 2.17 -5.27
C ALA A 81 -14.07 0.68 -5.27
N ILE A 82 -14.29 -0.03 -4.16
CA ILE A 82 -14.04 -1.48 -4.06
C ILE A 82 -15.00 -2.23 -4.99
N ASP A 83 -16.30 -1.93 -4.90
CA ASP A 83 -17.33 -2.58 -5.72
C ASP A 83 -17.02 -2.36 -7.21
N GLY A 84 -16.65 -1.14 -7.61
CA GLY A 84 -16.24 -0.84 -8.98
C GLY A 84 -14.99 -1.59 -9.45
N ALA A 85 -14.06 -1.94 -8.55
CA ALA A 85 -12.89 -2.77 -8.89
C ALA A 85 -13.28 -4.27 -9.00
N VAL A 86 -14.20 -4.72 -8.15
CA VAL A 86 -14.77 -6.08 -8.21
C VAL A 86 -15.54 -6.30 -9.51
N ASP A 87 -16.39 -5.35 -9.91
CA ASP A 87 -17.17 -5.42 -11.17
C ASP A 87 -16.29 -5.54 -12.42
N ARG A 88 -15.05 -5.07 -12.33
CA ARG A 88 -14.05 -5.13 -13.40
C ARG A 88 -13.16 -6.37 -13.35
N GLY A 89 -13.38 -7.26 -12.38
CA GLY A 89 -12.58 -8.47 -12.18
C GLY A 89 -11.15 -8.21 -11.68
N LEU A 90 -10.89 -7.02 -11.12
CA LEU A 90 -9.56 -6.66 -10.60
C LEU A 90 -9.38 -7.05 -9.14
N LEU A 91 -10.48 -7.16 -8.41
CA LEU A 91 -10.56 -7.66 -7.05
C LEU A 91 -11.63 -8.75 -6.95
N MET A 92 -11.49 -9.65 -5.98
CA MET A 92 -12.48 -10.69 -5.71
C MET A 92 -13.66 -10.12 -4.89
N PRO A 93 -14.88 -10.67 -5.02
CA PRO A 93 -16.08 -10.21 -4.30
C PRO A 93 -15.97 -10.21 -2.77
N GLU A 94 -15.04 -10.99 -2.22
CA GLU A 94 -14.78 -11.03 -0.78
C GLU A 94 -14.02 -9.80 -0.25
N SER A 95 -13.59 -8.90 -1.13
CA SER A 95 -12.83 -7.70 -0.79
C SER A 95 -13.63 -6.74 0.09
N LYS A 96 -12.97 -6.23 1.14
CA LYS A 96 -13.53 -5.29 2.11
C LYS A 96 -12.52 -4.18 2.41
N ALA A 97 -12.99 -3.10 3.05
CA ALA A 97 -12.15 -1.94 3.37
C ALA A 97 -10.89 -2.23 4.22
N LEU A 98 -10.83 -3.38 4.91
CA LEU A 98 -9.67 -3.79 5.71
C LEU A 98 -8.82 -4.87 5.05
N CYS A 99 -9.32 -5.51 3.99
CA CYS A 99 -8.60 -6.53 3.25
C CYS A 99 -9.14 -6.63 1.82
N LEU A 100 -8.29 -6.29 0.86
CA LEU A 100 -8.57 -6.46 -0.56
C LEU A 100 -7.99 -7.80 -1.01
N VAL A 101 -8.74 -8.54 -1.83
CA VAL A 101 -8.40 -9.89 -2.27
C VAL A 101 -8.18 -9.87 -3.76
N LEU A 102 -6.98 -10.24 -4.21
CA LEU A 102 -6.63 -10.28 -5.62
C LEU A 102 -7.04 -11.63 -6.25
N PRO A 103 -7.36 -11.65 -7.55
CA PRO A 103 -7.57 -12.90 -8.29
C PRO A 103 -6.31 -13.77 -8.28
N SER A 104 -6.47 -15.10 -8.17
CA SER A 104 -5.37 -16.07 -8.05
C SER A 104 -4.34 -16.00 -9.18
N ALA A 105 -4.76 -15.62 -10.40
CA ALA A 105 -3.87 -15.44 -11.56
C ALA A 105 -2.73 -14.43 -11.32
N VAL A 106 -2.90 -13.53 -10.35
CA VAL A 106 -1.97 -12.45 -10.03
C VAL A 106 -1.10 -12.79 -8.82
N VAL A 107 -1.56 -13.71 -7.98
CA VAL A 107 -1.03 -13.96 -6.62
C VAL A 107 0.36 -14.62 -6.65
N ALA A 108 0.75 -15.25 -7.77
CA ALA A 108 2.01 -15.95 -7.95
C ALA A 108 3.27 -15.12 -7.65
N PHE A 109 3.16 -13.80 -7.53
CA PHE A 109 4.28 -12.88 -7.29
C PHE A 109 4.22 -12.18 -5.92
N GLY A 110 3.35 -12.62 -5.01
CA GLY A 110 3.22 -11.99 -3.69
C GLY A 110 4.34 -12.36 -2.72
N VAL A 111 4.60 -11.50 -1.72
CA VAL A 111 5.59 -11.77 -0.66
C VAL A 111 4.95 -12.55 0.48
N GLY A 112 5.55 -13.66 0.91
CA GLY A 112 5.11 -14.45 2.07
C GLY A 112 4.81 -15.92 1.72
N LYS A 113 3.92 -16.56 2.50
CA LYS A 113 3.47 -17.94 2.27
C LYS A 113 2.09 -17.95 1.62
N GLU A 114 1.90 -18.71 0.53
CA GLU A 114 0.65 -18.78 -0.23
C GLU A 114 -0.55 -19.24 0.61
N GLY A 115 -0.34 -20.12 1.59
CA GLY A 115 -1.38 -20.61 2.50
C GLY A 115 -1.55 -19.82 3.80
N ALA A 116 -0.95 -18.64 3.94
CA ALA A 116 -1.04 -17.88 5.18
C ALA A 116 -2.48 -17.39 5.42
N ALA A 117 -3.06 -17.73 6.58
CA ALA A 117 -4.38 -17.27 6.97
C ALA A 117 -4.42 -15.74 7.04
N CYS A 118 -5.44 -15.12 6.43
CA CYS A 118 -5.63 -13.68 6.51
C CYS A 118 -6.19 -13.29 7.89
N PRO A 119 -5.57 -12.36 8.64
CA PRO A 119 -6.06 -11.95 9.95
C PRO A 119 -7.42 -11.26 9.91
N ARG A 120 -7.88 -10.83 8.72
CA ARG A 120 -9.16 -10.16 8.51
C ARG A 120 -10.24 -11.07 7.94
N HIS A 121 -9.86 -12.21 7.38
CA HIS A 121 -10.77 -13.25 6.89
C HIS A 121 -10.51 -14.52 7.69
N PRO A 122 -11.21 -14.74 8.82
CA PRO A 122 -11.16 -16.04 9.48
C PRO A 122 -11.54 -17.11 8.46
N ALA A 123 -10.68 -18.10 8.25
CA ALA A 123 -10.95 -19.17 7.32
C ALA A 123 -12.24 -19.87 7.77
N ARG A 124 -13.27 -19.89 6.90
CA ARG A 124 -14.49 -20.64 7.19
C ARG A 124 -14.20 -22.12 6.97
N ARG A 125 -13.74 -22.84 7.99
CA ARG A 125 -13.80 -24.31 7.98
C ARG A 125 -15.22 -24.73 8.38
N ASN A 126 -15.98 -25.28 7.43
CA ASN A 126 -17.22 -26.03 7.67
C ASN A 126 -18.22 -25.40 8.67
N GLY A 127 -18.65 -24.15 8.43
CA GLY A 127 -19.70 -23.52 9.23
C GLY A 127 -19.31 -23.07 10.64
N GLN A 128 -18.08 -23.36 11.09
CA GLN A 128 -17.52 -22.78 12.31
C GLN A 128 -16.56 -21.67 11.94
N THR A 129 -16.88 -20.44 12.36
CA THR A 129 -15.93 -19.32 12.39
C THR A 129 -14.83 -19.67 13.39
N VAL A 130 -13.80 -20.38 12.93
CA VAL A 130 -12.53 -20.42 13.65
C VAL A 130 -11.93 -19.03 13.50
N SER A 131 -12.18 -18.18 14.51
CA SER A 131 -11.39 -16.97 14.72
C SER A 131 -9.92 -17.34 14.58
N PRO A 132 -9.09 -16.51 13.92
CA PRO A 132 -7.66 -16.74 13.94
C PRO A 132 -7.28 -16.79 15.41
N THR A 133 -6.94 -17.98 15.90
CA THR A 133 -6.38 -18.13 17.22
C THR A 133 -5.12 -17.31 17.17
N SER A 134 -5.19 -16.12 17.76
CA SER A 134 -4.07 -15.45 18.35
C SER A 134 -3.54 -16.41 19.40
N GLU A 135 -2.85 -17.45 18.94
CA GLU A 135 -1.94 -18.22 19.75
C GLU A 135 -0.78 -17.26 20.02
N THR A 136 -1.11 -16.39 20.97
CA THR A 136 -0.23 -15.79 21.94
C THR A 136 0.87 -16.79 22.17
N THR A 137 1.97 -16.61 21.45
CA THR A 137 3.27 -17.00 21.92
C THR A 137 3.40 -16.32 23.28
N ARG A 138 2.96 -17.03 24.32
CA ARG A 138 3.50 -16.87 25.67
C ARG A 138 4.97 -17.14 25.48
N PHE A 139 5.72 -16.07 25.24
CA PHE A 139 7.09 -15.99 25.71
C PHE A 139 7.01 -16.32 27.19
N GLN A 140 7.32 -17.57 27.52
CA GLN A 140 7.74 -17.88 28.87
C GLN A 140 9.02 -17.07 29.09
N PRO A 141 9.15 -16.30 30.18
CA PRO A 141 10.44 -15.78 30.57
C PRO A 141 11.30 -16.98 30.93
N VAL A 142 12.17 -17.40 30.01
CA VAL A 142 13.23 -18.34 30.34
C VAL A 142 14.19 -17.57 31.24
N VAL A 143 14.01 -17.79 32.54
CA VAL A 143 15.01 -17.49 33.55
C VAL A 143 16.25 -18.29 33.16
N SER A 144 17.28 -17.60 32.68
CA SER A 144 18.62 -18.14 32.56
C SER A 144 19.58 -17.16 33.21
N THR A 145 20.23 -17.69 34.22
CA THR A 145 21.19 -17.10 35.16
C THR A 145 22.39 -16.43 34.50
N PRO A 146 23.09 -15.54 35.23
CA PRO A 146 24.16 -14.72 34.70
C PRO A 146 25.46 -15.50 34.50
N LYS A 147 26.14 -15.26 33.39
CA LYS A 147 27.56 -15.61 33.22
C LYS A 147 28.34 -14.39 32.73
N GLU A 148 28.79 -13.65 33.72
CA GLU A 148 30.15 -13.15 33.92
C GLU A 148 31.07 -12.91 32.70
N ARG A 149 31.51 -11.63 32.61
CA ARG A 149 32.84 -11.10 32.20
C ARG A 149 33.35 -11.45 30.78
N GLN A 150 33.60 -10.40 29.98
CA GLN A 150 34.91 -9.71 29.96
C GLN A 150 34.90 -8.45 29.08
N ASN A 151 35.53 -7.42 29.62
CA ASN A 151 35.85 -6.13 29.01
C ASN A 151 36.58 -6.28 27.66
N ARG A 152 36.26 -5.41 26.70
CA ARG A 152 37.28 -4.82 25.83
C ARG A 152 36.94 -3.39 25.45
N VAL A 153 37.78 -2.49 25.96
CA VAL A 153 37.92 -1.06 25.63
C VAL A 153 38.79 -0.94 24.38
N VAL A 154 38.33 -0.25 23.33
CA VAL A 154 39.11 0.62 22.40
C VAL A 154 38.07 1.44 21.62
N SER A 155 37.86 2.74 21.86
CA SER A 155 38.65 3.91 21.43
C SER A 155 38.82 4.01 19.90
N GLY A 156 38.26 5.05 19.26
CA GLY A 156 38.58 5.37 17.87
C GLY A 156 37.58 6.24 17.11
N SER A 157 37.74 7.55 17.25
CA SER A 157 37.69 8.60 16.22
C SER A 157 36.50 8.78 15.25
N ALA A 158 35.94 9.99 15.33
CA ALA A 158 35.11 10.65 14.33
C ALA A 158 35.78 10.76 12.94
N PRO A 159 34.97 11.00 11.90
CA PRO A 159 35.18 12.25 11.18
C PRO A 159 33.90 13.09 11.01
N LEU A 160 34.10 14.39 11.19
CA LEU A 160 33.26 15.47 10.69
C LEU A 160 33.22 15.38 9.16
N PHE A 161 32.02 15.31 8.56
CA PHE A 161 31.86 15.62 7.14
C PHE A 161 30.90 16.80 6.97
N SER A 162 31.42 17.73 6.19
CA SER A 162 31.06 19.13 6.10
C SER A 162 29.76 19.37 5.34
N LEU A 163 29.05 20.39 5.84
CA LEU A 163 28.11 21.21 5.10
C LEU A 163 28.76 21.73 3.81
N THR A 164 28.17 21.43 2.66
CA THR A 164 28.25 22.29 1.48
C THR A 164 26.85 22.40 0.86
N THR A 165 26.29 23.60 0.99
CA THR A 165 25.14 24.09 0.24
C THR A 165 25.62 24.51 -1.15
N PRO A 166 24.99 24.06 -2.24
CA PRO A 166 25.04 24.80 -3.50
C PRO A 166 24.01 25.93 -3.45
N THR A 167 24.53 27.13 -3.21
CA THR A 167 23.93 28.38 -3.66
C THR A 167 24.09 28.44 -5.18
N GLY A 168 22.99 28.59 -5.91
CA GLY A 168 22.98 28.96 -7.33
C GLY A 168 21.66 29.68 -7.57
N ASP A 169 21.67 31.01 -7.48
CA ASP A 169 21.95 31.96 -8.57
C ASP A 169 20.89 31.90 -9.68
N ASP A 170 19.93 32.81 -9.55
CA ASP A 170 19.66 33.87 -10.51
C ASP A 170 19.67 33.49 -12.00
N ARG A 171 18.46 33.26 -12.52
CA ARG A 171 18.13 33.69 -13.89
C ARG A 171 16.85 34.51 -13.89
N ASP A 172 17.08 35.80 -13.71
CA ASP A 172 16.46 36.89 -14.45
C ASP A 172 16.25 36.50 -15.93
N SER A 173 15.00 36.53 -16.40
CA SER A 173 14.65 36.63 -17.82
C SER A 173 13.24 37.18 -17.94
N ALA A 174 13.18 38.51 -17.86
CA ALA A 174 12.41 39.42 -18.71
C ALA A 174 11.10 38.92 -19.35
N ASP A 175 10.03 39.63 -18.98
CA ASP A 175 8.90 40.07 -19.80
C ASP A 175 9.35 40.54 -21.21
N PRO A 176 8.55 40.34 -22.27
CA PRO A 176 7.54 41.37 -22.57
C PRO A 176 6.21 40.83 -23.14
N ASP A 177 5.11 41.29 -22.54
CA ASP A 177 4.06 42.10 -23.16
C ASP A 177 3.97 42.00 -24.70
N GLU A 178 3.01 41.23 -25.22
CA GLU A 178 2.55 41.41 -26.60
C GLU A 178 1.02 41.43 -26.67
N ARG A 179 0.51 42.66 -26.68
CA ARG A 179 -0.80 43.04 -27.19
C ARG A 179 -0.96 42.54 -28.63
N THR A 180 -2.11 41.96 -28.96
CA THR A 180 -2.66 42.12 -30.30
C THR A 180 -4.18 41.95 -30.30
N ALA A 181 -4.82 43.05 -30.70
CA ALA A 181 -6.14 43.21 -31.34
C ALA A 181 -7.39 42.62 -30.68
#